data_AF-A0A368H2J5-F1
#
_entry.id   AF-A0A368H2J5-F1
#
_cell.length_a   1.000
_cell.length_b   1.000
_cell.length_c   1.000
_cell.angle_alpha   90.00
_cell.angle_beta   90.00
_cell.angle_gamma   90.00
#
_symmetry.space_group_name_H-M   'P 1'
#
loop_
_entity.id
_entity.type
_entity.pdbx_description
1 polymer ?
#
loop_
_entity_poly.entity_id
_entity_poly.type
_entity_poly.pdbx_seq_one_letter_code
_entity_poly.pdbx_strand_id
1 'polypeptide(L)'
;DRSNPNGRLGTYIVISHFFPVAYPLLFLKSIWLLFLVVMVTVGISLNAMWKCHSSFVILAFGCTNNLITDKWREAVLNRHNTLRKRLAEGKQQGKGVVLKAAANMNKLNWDCNMETLVDENIEKCSAPAAPPQNTYAMTSAEIPIRGECNAVNLVEEKLKAWWKEGASEMTDNTVKADNPFAQMANAKADGFACSYKRCQGKLFLLCFYNQKAPAATNPLYEAVAQAGDQPCGNCAKYPPPPDPNGKKVECLEALCQFPLTEAKIPSTVCGNPPCVGEFSDEFRLAALDMHNYYRRLLATGWAKDKQITYAKPGVKMIELEYDKSLEDKAITEANKCPTKAAGGAGESVWAVKDWWAPVEETGFGSSLEYTADTASSTLKYAANIAYEATTKIGCAVKNCPPQGVTVVDCHYSPAIAEGDTIYTTGNKPCSKCRDVQGKTACSTLGGLCVKP
;
A
#
# COMPACT_ATOMS: atom_id res chain seq x y z
N ASP A 1 31.43 -68.32 36.39
CA ASP A 1 32.88 -68.13 36.37
C ASP A 1 33.22 -66.71 36.80
N ARG A 2 34.22 -66.63 37.68
CA ARG A 2 34.94 -65.50 38.35
C ARG A 2 34.62 -64.06 37.87
N SER A 3 34.49 -63.03 38.72
CA SER A 3 34.93 -62.80 40.11
C SER A 3 34.19 -61.63 40.78
N ASN A 4 34.16 -61.71 42.11
CA ASN A 4 33.34 -61.05 43.14
C ASN A 4 33.83 -59.61 43.54
N PRO A 5 33.01 -58.81 44.27
CA PRO A 5 33.16 -57.39 44.64
C PRO A 5 33.61 -57.21 46.12
N ASN A 6 33.63 -55.97 46.63
CA ASN A 6 33.55 -55.51 48.05
C ASN A 6 33.61 -53.96 48.07
N GLY A 7 32.99 -53.15 48.95
CA GLY A 7 32.17 -53.35 50.15
C GLY A 7 32.20 -52.07 51.03
N ARG A 8 31.01 -51.48 51.27
CA ARG A 8 30.44 -50.83 52.49
C ARG A 8 31.25 -49.98 53.51
N LEU A 9 30.49 -49.02 54.10
CA LEU A 9 30.59 -48.32 55.43
C LEU A 9 31.64 -47.19 55.52
N GLY A 10 31.47 -46.03 56.17
CA GLY A 10 30.46 -45.41 57.03
C GLY A 10 31.11 -44.24 57.80
N THR A 11 30.30 -43.40 58.45
CA THR A 11 30.59 -42.61 59.67
C THR A 11 31.06 -41.13 59.56
N TYR A 12 30.34 -40.29 60.32
CA TYR A 12 30.53 -38.89 60.68
C TYR A 12 31.75 -38.65 61.59
N ILE A 13 32.42 -37.49 61.46
CA ILE A 13 33.14 -36.84 62.58
C ILE A 13 32.91 -35.32 62.54
N VAL A 14 32.36 -34.82 63.65
CA VAL A 14 32.24 -33.42 64.11
C VAL A 14 33.58 -33.01 64.76
N ILE A 15 33.94 -31.71 64.84
CA ILE A 15 34.46 -31.02 66.06
C ILE A 15 35.02 -29.59 65.79
N SER A 16 34.39 -28.63 66.52
CA SER A 16 34.88 -27.40 67.21
C SER A 16 35.78 -26.37 66.50
N HIS A 17 35.34 -25.13 66.30
CA HIS A 17 35.49 -23.93 67.19
C HIS A 17 36.93 -23.41 67.37
N PHE A 18 37.18 -22.13 67.03
CA PHE A 18 37.63 -21.05 67.94
C PHE A 18 37.73 -19.70 67.17
N PHE A 19 37.11 -18.65 67.74
CA PHE A 19 37.18 -17.19 67.42
C PHE A 19 38.60 -16.59 67.74
N PRO A 20 38.90 -15.25 67.67
CA PRO A 20 38.25 -14.05 67.08
C PRO A 20 39.26 -13.10 66.34
N VAL A 21 38.81 -11.90 65.90
CA VAL A 21 39.40 -10.54 66.14
C VAL A 21 39.17 -9.55 64.97
N ALA A 22 38.94 -8.30 65.35
CA ALA A 22 38.34 -7.14 64.69
C ALA A 22 39.14 -6.36 63.61
N TYR A 23 38.40 -5.83 62.61
CA TYR A 23 38.44 -4.49 61.92
C TYR A 23 39.73 -3.98 61.20
N PRO A 24 39.63 -3.16 60.10
CA PRO A 24 39.02 -1.82 60.15
C PRO A 24 38.20 -1.30 58.94
N LEU A 25 37.28 -0.40 59.29
CA LEU A 25 36.29 0.38 58.54
C LEU A 25 36.83 1.37 57.47
N LEU A 26 38.08 1.25 57.03
CA LEU A 26 38.68 2.22 56.09
C LEU A 26 38.47 1.88 54.60
N PHE A 27 38.06 0.66 54.27
CA PHE A 27 37.85 0.24 52.88
C PHE A 27 36.51 0.67 52.27
N LEU A 28 35.50 1.01 53.09
CA LEU A 28 34.15 1.30 52.61
C LEU A 28 33.97 2.73 52.08
N LYS A 29 34.77 3.71 52.52
CA LYS A 29 34.68 5.09 52.04
C LYS A 29 35.24 5.27 50.62
N SER A 30 36.29 4.52 50.27
CA SER A 30 36.91 4.61 48.95
C SER A 30 36.05 3.97 47.85
N ILE A 31 35.29 2.91 48.19
CA ILE A 31 34.37 2.24 47.27
C ILE A 31 33.14 3.11 46.98
N TRP A 32 32.66 3.89 47.95
CA TRP A 32 31.51 4.79 47.78
C TRP A 32 31.83 6.00 46.87
N LEU A 33 33.03 6.58 46.98
CA LEU A 33 33.46 7.67 46.08
C LEU A 33 33.68 7.18 44.64
N LEU A 34 34.20 5.96 44.44
CA LEU A 34 34.31 5.33 43.13
C LEU A 34 32.93 5.05 42.51
N PHE A 35 31.95 4.60 43.29
CA PHE A 35 30.58 4.40 42.82
C PHE A 35 29.89 5.71 42.40
N LEU A 36 30.11 6.80 43.14
CA LEU A 36 29.52 8.11 42.81
C LEU A 36 30.12 8.73 41.55
N VAL A 37 31.44 8.59 41.34
CA VAL A 37 32.10 9.07 40.12
C VAL A 37 31.67 8.26 38.89
N VAL A 38 31.51 6.94 39.01
CA VAL A 38 30.99 6.09 37.92
C VAL A 38 29.53 6.41 37.60
N MET A 39 28.69 6.67 38.60
CA MET A 39 27.28 7.04 38.35
C MET A 39 27.13 8.41 37.70
N VAL A 40 28.00 9.38 38.02
CA VAL A 40 27.98 10.71 37.40
C VAL A 40 28.54 10.68 35.97
N THR A 41 29.57 9.89 35.68
CA THR A 41 30.10 9.75 34.31
C THR A 41 29.16 8.95 33.40
N VAL A 42 28.55 7.86 33.89
CA VAL A 42 27.55 7.08 33.14
C VAL A 42 26.25 7.88 32.95
N GLY A 43 25.84 8.70 33.93
CA GLY A 43 24.66 9.58 33.82
C GLY A 43 24.82 10.72 32.82
N ILE A 44 26.03 11.28 32.67
CA ILE A 44 26.31 12.33 31.67
C ILE A 44 26.41 11.71 30.26
N SER A 45 26.88 10.47 30.13
CA SER A 45 26.89 9.75 28.84
C SER A 45 25.48 9.35 28.37
N LEU A 46 24.56 9.00 29.27
CA LEU A 46 23.18 8.65 28.90
C LEU A 46 22.33 9.84 28.45
N ASN A 47 22.56 11.05 28.99
CA ASN A 47 21.89 12.27 28.54
C ASN A 47 22.45 12.83 27.21
N ALA A 48 23.70 12.52 26.87
CA ALA A 48 24.28 12.86 25.57
C ALA A 48 23.87 11.87 24.47
N MET A 49 23.56 10.61 24.81
CA MET A 49 23.08 9.60 23.86
C MET A 49 21.59 9.73 23.51
N TRP A 50 20.77 10.40 24.33
CA TRP A 50 19.37 10.73 23.95
C TRP A 50 19.27 11.93 22.98
N LYS A 51 20.34 12.70 22.77
CA LYS A 51 20.33 13.82 21.80
C LYS A 51 20.87 13.47 20.40
N CYS A 52 21.14 12.20 20.10
CA CYS A 52 21.67 11.81 18.79
C CYS A 52 21.13 10.50 18.20
N HIS A 53 19.92 10.08 18.58
CA HIS A 53 19.10 9.16 17.78
C HIS A 53 17.68 9.72 17.74
N SER A 54 17.49 10.85 17.06
CA SER A 54 16.31 10.93 16.22
C SER A 54 16.63 10.03 15.02
N SER A 55 16.50 8.72 15.22
CA SER A 55 16.25 7.85 14.09
C SER A 55 14.95 8.38 13.51
N PHE A 56 15.07 9.21 12.48
CA PHE A 56 14.01 9.39 11.52
C PHE A 56 13.80 7.98 10.99
N VAL A 57 12.87 7.25 11.61
CA VAL A 57 12.29 6.09 10.98
C VAL A 57 11.68 6.71 9.73
N ILE A 58 12.35 6.54 8.59
CA ILE A 58 11.72 6.76 7.31
C ILE A 58 10.57 5.77 7.35
N LEU A 59 9.38 6.25 7.71
CA LEU A 59 8.16 5.56 7.42
C LEU A 59 8.20 5.42 5.91
N ALA A 60 8.58 4.23 5.45
CA ALA A 60 8.52 3.91 4.03
C ALA A 60 7.11 4.25 3.58
N PHE A 61 7.00 5.00 2.49
CA PHE A 61 5.69 5.47 2.02
C PHE A 61 4.77 4.29 1.67
N GLY A 62 5.33 3.10 1.46
CA GLY A 62 4.58 1.88 1.16
C GLY A 62 4.04 1.87 -0.27
N CYS A 63 4.44 2.83 -1.10
CA CYS A 63 4.02 2.90 -2.50
C CYS A 63 4.80 1.89 -3.35
N THR A 64 4.13 1.26 -4.32
CA THR A 64 4.68 0.21 -5.19
C THR A 64 5.48 0.74 -6.38
N ASN A 65 5.34 2.03 -6.69
CA ASN A 65 6.04 2.65 -7.81
C ASN A 65 7.55 2.76 -7.54
N ASN A 66 8.32 2.02 -8.34
CA ASN A 66 9.77 1.96 -8.26
C ASN A 66 10.48 3.03 -9.11
N LEU A 67 9.75 3.85 -9.87
CA LEU A 67 10.31 4.89 -10.73
C LEU A 67 10.70 6.16 -9.95
N ILE A 68 10.09 6.37 -8.78
CA ILE A 68 10.47 7.42 -7.83
C ILE A 68 10.83 6.80 -6.48
N THR A 69 11.73 7.48 -5.76
CA THR A 69 12.23 6.99 -4.46
C THR A 69 11.46 7.62 -3.30
N ASP A 70 11.39 6.93 -2.17
CA ASP A 70 10.82 7.48 -0.94
C ASP A 70 11.50 8.77 -0.49
N LYS A 71 12.81 8.88 -0.72
CA LYS A 71 13.55 10.13 -0.49
C LYS A 71 13.02 11.29 -1.33
N TRP A 72 12.62 11.02 -2.58
CA TRP A 72 12.02 12.03 -3.44
C TRP A 72 10.60 12.39 -2.99
N ARG A 73 9.77 11.39 -2.67
CA ARG A 73 8.42 11.59 -2.10
C ARG A 73 8.48 12.46 -0.85
N GLU A 74 9.39 12.14 0.06
CA GLU A 74 9.65 12.88 1.28
C GLU A 74 10.03 14.33 0.98
N ALA A 75 11.00 14.57 0.10
CA ALA A 75 11.44 15.93 -0.22
C ALA A 75 10.29 16.79 -0.77
N VAL A 76 9.48 16.23 -1.69
CA VAL A 76 8.35 16.93 -2.29
C VAL A 76 7.23 17.20 -1.28
N LEU A 77 6.88 16.20 -0.47
CA LEU A 77 5.86 16.33 0.58
C LEU A 77 6.29 17.34 1.64
N ASN A 78 7.52 17.22 2.15
CA ASN A 78 8.06 18.11 3.17
C ASN A 78 8.15 19.54 2.66
N ARG A 79 8.50 19.75 1.38
CA ARG A 79 8.52 21.06 0.76
C ARG A 79 7.13 21.71 0.79
N HIS A 80 6.09 20.98 0.37
CA HIS A 80 4.71 21.49 0.41
C HIS A 80 4.26 21.83 1.83
N ASN A 81 4.43 20.89 2.77
CA ASN A 81 3.99 21.09 4.15
C ASN A 81 4.77 22.21 4.86
N THR A 82 6.07 22.39 4.56
CA THR A 82 6.85 23.53 5.06
C THR A 82 6.29 24.87 4.58
N LEU A 83 5.91 24.96 3.30
CA LEU A 83 5.33 26.16 2.72
C LEU A 83 3.94 26.45 3.30
N ARG A 84 3.08 25.42 3.42
CA ARG A 84 1.75 25.52 4.05
C ARG A 84 1.85 25.95 5.52
N LYS A 85 2.77 25.38 6.28
CA LYS A 85 3.07 25.79 7.66
C LYS A 85 3.46 27.26 7.74
N ARG A 86 4.37 27.72 6.87
CA ARG A 86 4.78 29.13 6.84
C ARG A 86 3.60 30.08 6.61
N LEU A 87 2.65 29.70 5.76
CA LEU A 87 1.41 30.44 5.53
C LEU A 87 0.46 30.38 6.73
N ALA A 88 0.29 29.20 7.33
CA ALA A 88 -0.49 29.02 8.56
C ALA A 88 0.05 29.87 9.73
N GLU A 89 1.38 30.04 9.82
CA GLU A 89 2.03 30.89 10.82
C GLU A 89 1.99 32.40 10.48
N GLY A 90 1.40 32.81 9.35
CA GLY A 90 1.35 34.22 8.94
C GLY A 90 2.71 34.81 8.55
N LYS A 91 3.65 33.97 8.09
CA LYS A 91 5.00 34.39 7.70
C LYS A 91 5.17 34.50 6.18
N GLN A 92 4.10 34.29 5.42
CA GLN A 92 4.14 34.30 3.95
C GLN A 92 4.01 35.73 3.42
N GLN A 93 5.00 36.16 2.63
CA GLN A 93 4.94 37.44 1.93
C GLN A 93 4.04 37.31 0.69
N GLY A 94 3.19 38.30 0.50
CA GLY A 94 2.38 38.51 -0.70
C GLY A 94 2.83 39.76 -1.47
N LYS A 95 1.92 40.36 -2.23
CA LYS A 95 2.15 41.58 -2.99
C LYS A 95 2.18 42.81 -2.09
N GLY A 96 3.35 43.13 -1.55
CA GLY A 96 3.54 44.31 -0.69
C GLY A 96 2.87 44.21 0.68
N VAL A 97 2.36 43.02 1.03
CA VAL A 97 1.72 42.70 2.31
C VAL A 97 2.20 41.35 2.81
N VAL A 98 2.16 41.13 4.12
CA VAL A 98 2.25 39.78 4.68
C VAL A 98 0.85 39.18 4.64
N LEU A 99 0.69 38.01 4.03
CA LEU A 99 -0.60 37.34 3.97
C LEU A 99 -1.05 36.95 5.39
N LYS A 100 -2.35 37.11 5.66
CA LYS A 100 -2.93 36.73 6.95
C LYS A 100 -2.67 35.25 7.24
N ALA A 101 -2.39 34.93 8.50
CA ALA A 101 -2.19 33.56 8.95
C ALA A 101 -3.42 32.70 8.62
N ALA A 102 -3.17 31.50 8.09
CA ALA A 102 -4.23 30.57 7.72
C ALA A 102 -4.71 29.76 8.92
N ALA A 103 -6.00 29.85 9.20
CA ALA A 103 -6.70 29.00 10.14
C ALA A 103 -7.01 27.63 9.49
N ASN A 104 -6.92 26.59 10.30
CA ASN A 104 -7.33 25.22 10.00
C ASN A 104 -6.71 24.65 8.71
N MET A 105 -5.46 25.01 8.42
CA MET A 105 -4.70 24.50 7.27
C MET A 105 -4.36 23.02 7.48
N ASN A 106 -4.81 22.14 6.58
CA ASN A 106 -4.49 20.72 6.67
C ASN A 106 -3.03 20.43 6.29
N LYS A 107 -2.41 19.47 6.98
CA LYS A 107 -1.19 18.83 6.50
C LYS A 107 -1.54 17.93 5.33
N LEU A 108 -0.72 17.95 4.28
CA LEU A 108 -0.82 17.00 3.19
C LEU A 108 -0.21 15.68 3.61
N ASN A 109 -0.92 14.58 3.32
CA ASN A 109 -0.43 13.22 3.41
C ASN A 109 -0.18 12.68 2.00
N TRP A 110 0.89 11.88 1.86
CA TRP A 110 1.19 11.26 0.57
C TRP A 110 0.26 10.09 0.32
N ASP A 111 -0.34 10.07 -0.87
CA ASP A 111 -1.34 9.07 -1.26
C ASP A 111 -0.81 8.21 -2.42
N CYS A 112 -0.47 6.96 -2.13
CA CYS A 112 0.08 6.05 -3.13
C CYS A 112 -0.92 5.74 -4.26
N ASN A 113 -2.23 5.69 -3.98
CA ASN A 113 -3.24 5.48 -5.02
C ASN A 113 -3.31 6.68 -5.95
N MET A 114 -3.22 7.89 -5.38
CA MET A 114 -3.14 9.11 -6.18
C MET A 114 -1.85 9.20 -6.99
N GLU A 115 -0.73 8.71 -6.44
CA GLU A 115 0.54 8.63 -7.16
C GLU A 115 0.42 7.77 -8.42
N THR A 116 -0.22 6.60 -8.32
CA THR A 116 -0.51 5.75 -9.48
C THR A 116 -1.30 6.50 -10.55
N LEU A 117 -2.34 7.26 -10.16
CA LEU A 117 -3.10 8.09 -11.10
C LEU A 117 -2.23 9.18 -11.76
N VAL A 118 -1.29 9.75 -11.02
CA VAL A 118 -0.34 10.73 -11.55
C VAL A 118 0.61 10.07 -12.56
N ASP A 119 1.14 8.89 -12.24
CA ASP A 119 2.05 8.13 -13.12
C ASP A 119 1.38 7.79 -14.45
N GLU A 120 0.17 7.24 -14.43
CA GLU A 120 -0.61 6.93 -15.63
C GLU A 120 -0.81 8.17 -16.53
N ASN A 121 -0.98 9.35 -15.93
CA ASN A 121 -1.20 10.59 -16.65
C ASN A 121 0.10 11.22 -17.19
N ILE A 122 1.25 10.93 -16.57
CA ILE A 122 2.54 11.50 -16.96
C ILE A 122 3.30 10.65 -17.98
N GLU A 123 2.89 9.40 -18.21
CA GLU A 123 3.55 8.48 -19.13
C GLU A 123 3.70 9.02 -20.55
N LYS A 124 2.79 9.89 -20.98
CA LYS A 124 2.71 10.40 -22.36
C LYS A 124 3.73 11.48 -22.70
N CYS A 125 4.50 11.99 -21.72
CA CYS A 125 5.47 13.09 -21.95
C CYS A 125 4.86 14.32 -22.65
N SER A 126 3.60 14.62 -22.35
CA SER A 126 2.81 15.68 -22.98
C SER A 126 2.08 16.48 -21.91
N ALA A 127 1.36 17.54 -22.32
CA ALA A 127 0.43 18.23 -21.44
C ALA A 127 -0.50 17.19 -20.76
N PRO A 128 -0.55 17.16 -19.42
CA PRO A 128 -1.32 16.15 -18.70
C PRO A 128 -2.81 16.34 -18.91
N ALA A 129 -3.54 15.23 -19.04
CA ALA A 129 -4.99 15.24 -19.15
C ALA A 129 -5.63 15.65 -17.81
N ALA A 130 -6.88 16.14 -17.85
CA ALA A 130 -7.65 16.47 -16.65
C ALA A 130 -7.65 15.30 -15.64
N PRO A 131 -7.69 15.57 -14.32
CA PRO A 131 -7.67 14.49 -13.34
C PRO A 131 -8.89 13.58 -13.54
N PRO A 132 -8.75 12.26 -13.31
CA PRO A 132 -9.81 11.29 -13.60
C PRO A 132 -11.06 11.50 -12.72
N GLN A 133 -10.91 12.17 -11.57
CA GLN A 133 -12.01 12.53 -10.68
C GLN A 133 -12.27 14.02 -10.72
N ASN A 134 -13.53 14.42 -10.85
CA ASN A 134 -13.92 15.84 -10.91
C ASN A 134 -13.66 16.62 -9.61
N THR A 135 -13.35 15.94 -8.50
CA THR A 135 -12.98 16.56 -7.21
C THR A 135 -11.48 16.84 -7.10
N TYR A 136 -10.65 16.15 -7.89
CA TYR A 136 -9.21 16.31 -7.82
C TYR A 136 -8.75 17.53 -8.60
N ALA A 137 -7.67 18.14 -8.11
CA ALA A 137 -6.96 19.19 -8.81
C ALA A 137 -5.57 18.73 -9.21
N MET A 138 -4.95 19.46 -10.14
CA MET A 138 -3.58 19.21 -10.54
C MET A 138 -2.73 20.48 -10.57
N THR A 139 -1.42 20.29 -10.44
CA THR A 139 -0.40 21.24 -10.89
C THR A 139 0.62 20.50 -11.74
N SER A 140 1.14 21.13 -12.79
CA SER A 140 2.09 20.48 -13.71
C SER A 140 3.13 21.43 -14.28
N ALA A 141 4.34 20.92 -14.52
CA ALA A 141 5.44 21.67 -15.10
C ALA A 141 6.23 20.85 -16.12
N GLU A 142 6.74 21.54 -17.14
CA GLU A 142 7.87 21.08 -17.92
C GLU A 142 9.14 21.80 -17.45
N ILE A 143 10.06 21.06 -16.83
CA ILE A 143 11.28 21.61 -16.25
C ILE A 143 12.47 21.29 -17.18
N PRO A 144 13.11 22.29 -17.82
CA PRO A 144 14.28 22.04 -18.64
C PRO A 144 15.45 21.47 -17.82
N ILE A 145 16.08 20.41 -18.31
CA ILE A 145 17.27 19.81 -17.71
C ILE A 145 18.49 20.52 -18.31
N ARG A 146 19.06 21.48 -17.57
CA ARG A 146 20.22 22.28 -18.00
C ARG A 146 21.40 22.07 -17.05
N GLY A 147 22.05 20.90 -17.17
CA GLY A 147 23.23 20.54 -16.36
C GLY A 147 22.91 20.03 -14.95
N GLU A 148 21.82 20.47 -14.32
CA GLU A 148 21.28 19.86 -13.10
C GLU A 148 20.42 18.64 -13.46
N CYS A 149 20.83 17.48 -12.96
CA CYS A 149 20.20 16.18 -13.24
C CYS A 149 19.55 15.58 -12.00
N ASN A 150 19.61 16.22 -10.83
CA ASN A 150 18.95 15.74 -9.62
C ASN A 150 17.47 16.14 -9.65
N ALA A 151 16.58 15.15 -9.75
CA ALA A 151 15.14 15.38 -9.80
C ALA A 151 14.58 16.05 -8.53
N VAL A 152 15.19 15.79 -7.37
CA VAL A 152 14.81 16.45 -6.11
C VAL A 152 15.07 17.94 -6.24
N ASN A 153 16.29 18.34 -6.62
CA ASN A 153 16.67 19.75 -6.74
C ASN A 153 15.79 20.49 -7.77
N LEU A 154 15.62 19.89 -8.96
CA LEU A 154 14.80 20.46 -10.04
C LEU A 154 13.36 20.73 -9.58
N VAL A 155 12.75 19.76 -8.91
CA VAL A 155 11.36 19.85 -8.45
C VAL A 155 11.25 20.80 -7.26
N GLU A 156 12.14 20.72 -6.27
CA GLU A 156 12.12 21.65 -5.14
C GLU A 156 12.23 23.11 -5.58
N GLU A 157 13.15 23.43 -6.49
CA GLU A 157 13.29 24.78 -7.04
C GLU A 157 12.03 25.21 -7.79
N LYS A 158 11.40 24.30 -8.55
CA LYS A 158 10.14 24.60 -9.23
C LYS A 158 9.00 24.88 -8.25
N LEU A 159 8.87 24.09 -7.18
CA LEU A 159 7.86 24.30 -6.14
C LEU A 159 8.08 25.61 -5.39
N LYS A 160 9.33 25.96 -5.08
CA LYS A 160 9.68 27.26 -4.48
C LYS A 160 9.32 28.41 -5.41
N ALA A 161 9.63 28.29 -6.70
CA ALA A 161 9.30 29.30 -7.70
C ALA A 161 7.78 29.52 -7.81
N TRP A 162 7.00 28.44 -8.01
CA TRP A 162 5.54 28.50 -8.03
C TRP A 162 4.95 29.17 -6.79
N TRP A 163 5.43 28.79 -5.61
CA TRP A 163 4.94 29.36 -4.37
C TRP A 163 5.30 30.84 -4.24
N LYS A 164 6.55 31.22 -4.52
CA LYS A 164 7.05 32.59 -4.39
C LYS A 164 6.39 33.53 -5.40
N GLU A 165 6.42 33.16 -6.67
CA GLU A 165 5.82 33.94 -7.77
C GLU A 165 4.32 34.05 -7.57
N GLY A 166 3.66 32.92 -7.30
CA GLY A 166 2.22 32.90 -7.07
C GLY A 166 1.79 33.71 -5.85
N ALA A 167 2.49 33.61 -4.71
CA ALA A 167 2.19 34.43 -3.54
C ALA A 167 2.42 35.92 -3.80
N SER A 168 3.42 36.30 -4.61
CA SER A 168 3.72 37.70 -4.94
C SER A 168 2.61 38.42 -5.72
N GLU A 169 1.63 37.68 -6.20
CA GLU A 169 0.44 38.20 -6.87
C GLU A 169 -0.76 38.41 -5.93
N MET A 170 -0.66 37.91 -4.69
CA MET A 170 -1.75 37.87 -3.72
C MET A 170 -1.70 39.09 -2.80
N THR A 171 -2.79 39.85 -2.69
CA THR A 171 -2.94 40.95 -1.72
C THR A 171 -3.71 40.53 -0.47
N ASP A 172 -4.39 39.38 -0.52
CA ASP A 172 -5.18 38.81 0.57
C ASP A 172 -5.27 37.27 0.39
N ASN A 173 -6.20 36.63 1.10
CA ASN A 173 -6.45 35.20 1.02
C ASN A 173 -7.44 34.80 -0.08
N THR A 174 -7.77 35.67 -1.03
CA THR A 174 -8.72 35.40 -2.11
C THR A 174 -8.06 34.64 -3.26
N VAL A 175 -8.68 33.58 -3.77
CA VAL A 175 -8.14 32.79 -4.89
C VAL A 175 -7.96 33.66 -6.13
N LYS A 176 -6.74 33.63 -6.69
CA LYS A 176 -6.42 34.16 -8.02
C LYS A 176 -6.40 33.02 -9.03
N ALA A 177 -7.13 33.18 -10.14
CA ALA A 177 -7.15 32.20 -11.23
C ALA A 177 -5.75 32.01 -11.84
N ASP A 178 -5.51 30.82 -12.39
CA ASP A 178 -4.28 30.43 -13.08
C ASP A 178 -2.99 30.59 -12.25
N ASN A 179 -3.12 30.62 -10.92
CA ASN A 179 -2.03 30.75 -9.98
C ASN A 179 -1.75 29.41 -9.27
N PRO A 180 -0.61 28.73 -9.54
CA PRO A 180 -0.26 27.46 -8.89
C PRO A 180 -0.21 27.52 -7.36
N PHE A 181 0.07 28.69 -6.79
CA PHE A 181 0.03 28.92 -5.34
C PHE A 181 -1.35 28.58 -4.76
N ALA A 182 -2.44 28.90 -5.48
CA ALA A 182 -3.79 28.62 -5.00
C ALA A 182 -3.99 27.13 -4.73
N GLN A 183 -3.59 26.25 -5.64
CA GLN A 183 -3.77 24.82 -5.41
C GLN A 183 -2.84 24.30 -4.30
N MET A 184 -1.58 24.76 -4.26
CA MET A 184 -0.62 24.34 -3.24
C MET A 184 -1.04 24.78 -1.82
N ALA A 185 -1.65 25.96 -1.69
CA ALA A 185 -2.07 26.57 -0.43
C ALA A 185 -3.54 26.31 -0.06
N ASN A 186 -4.27 25.47 -0.82
CA ASN A 186 -5.65 25.12 -0.51
C ASN A 186 -5.76 24.46 0.88
N ALA A 187 -6.39 25.14 1.84
CA ALA A 187 -6.42 24.69 3.24
C ALA A 187 -7.14 23.35 3.43
N LYS A 188 -8.13 23.04 2.57
CA LYS A 188 -8.94 21.82 2.68
C LYS A 188 -8.24 20.56 2.17
N ALA A 189 -7.28 20.70 1.26
CA ALA A 189 -6.55 19.54 0.74
C ALA A 189 -5.72 18.87 1.84
N ASP A 190 -5.86 17.56 2.00
CA ASP A 190 -5.14 16.72 2.98
C ASP A 190 -4.54 15.44 2.37
N GLY A 191 -4.88 15.12 1.11
CA GLY A 191 -4.31 14.05 0.30
C GLY A 191 -3.63 14.60 -0.94
N PHE A 192 -2.44 14.08 -1.25
CA PHE A 192 -1.55 14.64 -2.25
C PHE A 192 -0.57 13.59 -2.78
N ALA A 193 -0.24 13.66 -4.06
CA ALA A 193 0.87 12.90 -4.61
C ALA A 193 1.43 13.60 -5.85
N CYS A 194 2.70 13.34 -6.15
CA CYS A 194 3.33 13.76 -7.40
C CYS A 194 4.13 12.62 -8.00
N SER A 195 4.41 12.74 -9.29
CA SER A 195 5.44 11.96 -9.95
C SER A 195 6.11 12.79 -11.04
N TYR A 196 7.19 12.27 -11.59
CA TYR A 196 7.90 12.88 -12.70
C TYR A 196 8.34 11.87 -13.75
N LYS A 197 8.46 12.34 -15.00
CA LYS A 197 9.07 11.58 -16.11
C LYS A 197 10.04 12.44 -16.88
N ARG A 198 11.18 11.87 -17.27
CA ARG A 198 12.17 12.58 -18.10
C ARG A 198 11.92 12.26 -19.56
N CYS A 199 11.76 13.30 -20.38
CA CYS A 199 11.57 13.15 -21.81
C CYS A 199 12.27 14.29 -22.56
N GLN A 200 13.09 13.93 -23.55
CA GLN A 200 13.71 14.89 -24.48
C GLN A 200 14.38 16.10 -23.81
N GLY A 201 15.19 15.87 -22.76
CA GLY A 201 15.91 16.94 -22.04
C GLY A 201 15.03 17.79 -21.11
N LYS A 202 13.79 17.36 -20.84
CA LYS A 202 12.89 17.97 -19.86
C LYS A 202 12.49 16.94 -18.81
N LEU A 203 12.16 17.43 -17.62
CA LEU A 203 11.49 16.70 -16.55
C LEU A 203 10.06 17.19 -16.47
N PHE A 204 9.11 16.33 -16.82
CA PHE A 204 7.68 16.56 -16.67
C PHE A 204 7.33 16.25 -15.22
N LEU A 205 6.75 17.20 -14.51
CA LEU A 205 6.24 17.07 -13.15
C LEU A 205 4.73 17.17 -13.19
N LEU A 206 4.04 16.26 -12.52
CA LEU A 206 2.60 16.31 -12.29
C LEU A 206 2.33 16.03 -10.81
N CYS A 207 1.43 16.80 -10.23
CA CYS A 207 0.98 16.63 -8.85
C CYS A 207 -0.54 16.67 -8.82
N PHE A 208 -1.16 15.76 -8.08
CA PHE A 208 -2.59 15.75 -7.79
C PHE A 208 -2.86 16.09 -6.33
N TYR A 209 -4.04 16.64 -6.10
CA TYR A 209 -4.57 17.01 -4.78
C TYR A 209 -6.00 16.50 -4.68
N ASN A 210 -6.37 15.94 -3.54
CA ASN A 210 -7.70 15.36 -3.34
C ASN A 210 -8.84 16.38 -3.24
N GLN A 211 -8.50 17.67 -3.13
CA GLN A 211 -9.45 18.78 -3.07
C GLN A 211 -9.04 19.89 -4.03
N LYS A 212 -9.98 20.31 -4.89
CA LYS A 212 -9.84 21.52 -5.70
C LYS A 212 -9.76 22.77 -4.82
N ALA A 213 -8.87 23.69 -5.20
CA ALA A 213 -8.94 25.05 -4.69
C ALA A 213 -10.33 25.64 -4.99
N PRO A 214 -10.87 26.48 -4.10
CA PRO A 214 -12.12 27.19 -4.36
C PRO A 214 -12.07 27.98 -5.68
N ALA A 215 -13.23 28.25 -6.27
CA ALA A 215 -13.29 29.11 -7.45
C ALA A 215 -12.71 30.50 -7.14
N ALA A 216 -12.17 31.16 -8.17
CA ALA A 216 -11.68 32.54 -8.05
C ALA A 216 -12.69 33.43 -7.31
N THR A 217 -12.18 34.43 -6.58
CA THR A 217 -12.94 35.32 -5.67
C THR A 217 -13.41 34.71 -4.34
N ASN A 218 -13.33 33.39 -4.14
CA ASN A 218 -13.54 32.77 -2.83
C ASN A 218 -12.26 32.78 -1.99
N PRO A 219 -12.37 32.73 -0.65
CA PRO A 219 -11.21 32.58 0.21
C PRO A 219 -10.54 31.22 -0.01
N LEU A 220 -9.24 31.24 -0.25
CA LEU A 220 -8.38 30.06 -0.40
C LEU A 220 -8.24 29.28 0.91
N TYR A 221 -8.25 30.02 2.01
CA TYR A 221 -8.19 29.53 3.38
C TYR A 221 -8.92 30.53 4.29
N GLU A 222 -9.39 30.06 5.44
CA GLU A 222 -9.93 30.92 6.47
C GLU A 222 -8.79 31.68 7.14
N ALA A 223 -8.84 33.01 7.21
CA ALA A 223 -7.85 33.77 7.95
C ALA A 223 -8.14 33.70 9.46
N VAL A 224 -7.10 33.68 10.29
CA VAL A 224 -7.28 33.87 11.74
C VAL A 224 -7.93 35.22 12.05
N ALA A 225 -8.66 35.31 13.16
CA ALA A 225 -9.40 36.52 13.52
C ALA A 225 -8.48 37.68 13.90
N GLN A 226 -7.42 37.39 14.67
CA GLN A 226 -6.42 38.34 15.15
C GLN A 226 -5.01 37.85 14.83
N ALA A 227 -4.07 38.78 14.62
CA ALA A 227 -2.67 38.43 14.43
C ALA A 227 -2.11 37.78 15.71
N GLY A 228 -1.54 36.57 15.58
CA GLY A 228 -1.02 35.79 16.72
C GLY A 228 -1.97 34.73 17.26
N ASP A 229 -3.23 34.68 16.78
CA ASP A 229 -4.15 33.59 17.08
C ASP A 229 -3.58 32.23 16.65
N GLN A 230 -3.96 31.18 17.37
CA GLN A 230 -3.50 29.83 17.06
C GLN A 230 -4.04 29.39 15.67
N PRO A 231 -3.16 29.01 14.72
CA PRO A 231 -3.57 28.58 13.38
C PRO A 231 -4.52 27.38 13.35
N CYS A 232 -4.58 26.58 14.42
CA CYS A 232 -5.42 25.39 14.51
C CYS A 232 -6.56 25.51 15.53
N GLY A 233 -7.06 26.71 15.79
CA GLY A 233 -8.12 26.93 16.79
C GLY A 233 -9.31 25.97 16.63
N ASN A 234 -9.69 25.63 15.39
CA ASN A 234 -10.90 24.87 15.07
C ASN A 234 -10.71 23.80 13.99
N CYS A 235 -9.59 23.04 14.02
CA CYS A 235 -9.46 21.88 13.13
C CYS A 235 -10.70 20.97 13.24
N ALA A 236 -11.20 20.47 12.10
CA ALA A 236 -12.45 19.70 12.10
C ALA A 236 -12.31 18.33 12.80
N LYS A 237 -13.45 17.70 13.06
CA LYS A 237 -13.48 16.33 13.60
C LYS A 237 -13.21 15.32 12.49
N TYR A 238 -12.60 14.18 12.85
CA TYR A 238 -12.46 13.01 11.99
C TYR A 238 -13.16 11.78 12.63
N PRO A 239 -13.90 10.98 11.85
CA PRO A 239 -14.27 11.26 10.45
C PRO A 239 -15.13 12.54 10.37
N PRO A 240 -15.10 13.25 9.22
CA PRO A 240 -15.79 14.53 9.08
C PRO A 240 -17.29 14.40 9.42
N PRO A 241 -17.93 15.47 9.94
CA PRO A 241 -19.35 15.47 10.26
C PRO A 241 -20.21 14.92 9.10
N PRO A 242 -21.27 14.14 9.39
CA PRO A 242 -21.93 14.01 10.68
C PRO A 242 -21.60 12.71 11.42
N ASP A 243 -20.37 12.54 11.93
CA ASP A 243 -20.11 11.52 12.94
C ASP A 243 -20.21 12.12 14.36
N PRO A 244 -21.21 11.72 15.18
CA PRO A 244 -21.34 12.20 16.56
C PRO A 244 -20.15 11.81 17.45
N ASN A 245 -19.39 10.78 17.07
CA ASN A 245 -18.20 10.29 17.79
C ASN A 245 -16.88 10.82 17.21
N GLY A 246 -16.93 11.68 16.18
CA GLY A 246 -15.73 12.23 15.55
C GLY A 246 -14.83 12.97 16.55
N LYS A 247 -13.53 12.65 16.56
CA LYS A 247 -12.53 13.29 17.42
C LYS A 247 -11.90 14.47 16.69
N LYS A 248 -11.67 15.58 17.39
CA LYS A 248 -10.92 16.73 16.83
C LYS A 248 -9.52 16.24 16.41
N VAL A 249 -9.14 16.48 15.16
CA VAL A 249 -7.80 16.09 14.69
C VAL A 249 -6.74 16.91 15.42
N GLU A 250 -5.57 16.31 15.60
CA GLU A 250 -4.45 16.98 16.26
C GLU A 250 -3.91 18.13 15.41
N CYS A 251 -3.33 19.12 16.07
CA CYS A 251 -2.58 20.18 15.41
C CYS A 251 -1.10 20.00 15.74
N LEU A 252 -0.30 19.76 14.70
CA LEU A 252 1.14 19.69 14.81
C LEU A 252 1.72 20.71 13.85
N GLU A 253 2.66 21.51 14.36
CA GLU A 253 3.36 22.51 13.57
C GLU A 253 2.44 23.46 12.77
N ALA A 254 1.39 23.95 13.41
CA ALA A 254 0.37 24.82 12.80
C ALA A 254 -0.45 24.19 11.66
N LEU A 255 -0.44 22.85 11.53
CA LEU A 255 -1.21 22.11 10.52
C LEU A 255 -2.14 21.07 11.17
N CYS A 256 -3.38 20.96 10.69
CA CYS A 256 -4.34 19.94 11.11
C CYS A 256 -3.95 18.56 10.54
N GLN A 257 -3.90 17.54 11.40
CA GLN A 257 -3.41 16.19 11.07
C GLN A 257 -4.57 15.23 10.74
N PHE A 258 -5.22 15.42 9.60
CA PHE A 258 -6.22 14.45 9.13
C PHE A 258 -5.53 13.14 8.74
N PRO A 259 -6.10 11.98 9.10
CA PRO A 259 -5.64 10.71 8.55
C PRO A 259 -5.94 10.67 7.05
N LEU A 260 -5.05 10.02 6.30
CA LEU A 260 -5.19 9.90 4.85
C LEU A 260 -6.48 9.13 4.52
N THR A 261 -7.34 9.75 3.73
CA THR A 261 -8.38 9.04 2.97
C THR A 261 -7.84 8.79 1.57
N GLU A 262 -7.47 7.55 1.28
CA GLU A 262 -6.83 7.19 0.02
C GLU A 262 -7.74 7.47 -1.19
N ALA A 263 -7.10 7.91 -2.27
CA ALA A 263 -7.73 8.11 -3.55
C ALA A 263 -8.30 6.79 -4.08
N LYS A 264 -9.45 6.89 -4.75
CA LYS A 264 -10.05 5.75 -5.43
C LYS A 264 -9.53 5.72 -6.87
N ILE A 265 -8.83 4.66 -7.22
CA ILE A 265 -8.41 4.42 -8.60
C ILE A 265 -9.65 3.94 -9.38
N PRO A 266 -10.13 4.67 -10.40
CA PRO A 266 -11.24 4.22 -11.21
C PRO A 266 -10.84 2.96 -11.97
N SER A 267 -11.62 1.89 -11.77
CA SER A 267 -11.29 0.60 -12.37
C SER A 267 -11.54 0.59 -13.88
N THR A 268 -10.51 0.23 -14.64
CA THR A 268 -10.55 -0.15 -16.07
C THR A 268 -10.83 -1.63 -16.27
N VAL A 269 -10.57 -2.45 -15.26
CA VAL A 269 -10.78 -3.91 -15.27
C VAL A 269 -12.26 -4.24 -15.27
N CYS A 270 -13.03 -3.49 -14.48
CA CYS A 270 -14.48 -3.61 -14.45
C CYS A 270 -15.06 -2.52 -15.34
N GLY A 271 -15.85 -2.91 -16.35
CA GLY A 271 -16.53 -1.99 -17.26
C GLY A 271 -17.63 -1.17 -16.57
N ASN A 272 -18.82 -1.10 -17.17
CA ASN A 272 -19.96 -0.45 -16.53
C ASN A 272 -20.88 -1.49 -15.87
N PRO A 273 -21.15 -1.42 -14.55
CA PRO A 273 -20.69 -0.41 -13.60
C PRO A 273 -19.23 -0.63 -13.15
N PRO A 274 -18.50 0.45 -12.80
CA PRO A 274 -17.10 0.35 -12.38
C PRO A 274 -16.99 -0.41 -11.06
N CYS A 275 -15.86 -1.08 -10.85
CA CYS A 275 -15.52 -1.61 -9.55
C CYS A 275 -15.22 -0.44 -8.61
N VAL A 276 -15.92 -0.38 -7.48
CA VAL A 276 -15.79 0.66 -6.46
C VAL A 276 -15.33 -0.04 -5.20
N GLY A 277 -14.12 0.21 -4.73
CA GLY A 277 -13.55 -0.51 -3.58
C GLY A 277 -12.27 0.09 -3.03
N GLU A 278 -11.74 -0.53 -1.97
CA GLU A 278 -10.52 -0.13 -1.24
C GLU A 278 -9.22 -0.55 -1.95
N PHE A 279 -9.27 -1.46 -2.92
CA PHE A 279 -8.08 -1.99 -3.60
C PHE A 279 -8.01 -1.59 -5.09
N SER A 280 -6.78 -1.39 -5.56
CA SER A 280 -6.42 -0.85 -6.87
C SER A 280 -6.71 -1.84 -8.02
N ASP A 281 -6.72 -1.32 -9.25
CA ASP A 281 -6.73 -2.17 -10.45
C ASP A 281 -5.51 -3.08 -10.54
N GLU A 282 -4.39 -2.69 -9.94
CA GLU A 282 -3.20 -3.53 -9.85
C GLU A 282 -3.53 -4.86 -9.16
N PHE A 283 -4.30 -4.85 -8.05
CA PHE A 283 -4.73 -6.10 -7.41
C PHE A 283 -5.65 -6.92 -8.32
N ARG A 284 -6.63 -6.27 -8.98
CA ARG A 284 -7.58 -6.96 -9.88
C ARG A 284 -6.86 -7.62 -11.06
N LEU A 285 -5.95 -6.88 -11.68
CA LEU A 285 -5.10 -7.36 -12.78
C LEU A 285 -4.16 -8.45 -12.29
N ALA A 286 -3.48 -8.27 -11.15
CA ALA A 286 -2.61 -9.31 -10.60
C ALA A 286 -3.37 -10.60 -10.32
N ALA A 287 -4.57 -10.51 -9.74
CA ALA A 287 -5.43 -11.67 -9.55
C ALA A 287 -5.79 -12.30 -10.91
N LEU A 288 -6.33 -11.53 -11.86
CA LEU A 288 -6.74 -12.02 -13.18
C LEU A 288 -5.58 -12.66 -13.96
N ASP A 289 -4.44 -11.98 -14.03
CA ASP A 289 -3.26 -12.37 -14.79
C ASP A 289 -2.61 -13.61 -14.19
N MET A 290 -2.54 -13.73 -12.86
CA MET A 290 -2.03 -14.94 -12.20
C MET A 290 -2.91 -16.16 -12.49
N HIS A 291 -4.24 -16.00 -12.51
CA HIS A 291 -5.14 -17.09 -12.87
C HIS A 291 -4.98 -17.50 -14.34
N ASN A 292 -4.95 -16.51 -15.24
CA ASN A 292 -4.76 -16.76 -16.66
C ASN A 292 -3.36 -17.32 -16.97
N TYR A 293 -2.34 -16.96 -16.20
CA TYR A 293 -1.02 -17.57 -16.25
C TYR A 293 -1.08 -19.06 -15.94
N TYR A 294 -1.68 -19.48 -14.82
CA TYR A 294 -1.78 -20.89 -14.46
C TYR A 294 -2.66 -21.69 -15.43
N ARG A 295 -3.77 -21.11 -15.89
CA ARG A 295 -4.62 -21.71 -16.93
C ARG A 295 -3.84 -21.91 -18.23
N ARG A 296 -3.04 -20.94 -18.66
CA ARG A 296 -2.17 -21.05 -19.84
C ARG A 296 -1.10 -22.11 -19.62
N LEU A 297 -0.45 -22.10 -18.45
CA LEU A 297 0.60 -23.07 -18.10
C LEU A 297 0.06 -24.50 -18.16
N LEU A 298 -1.14 -24.74 -17.65
CA LEU A 298 -1.81 -26.04 -17.73
C LEU A 298 -2.26 -26.37 -19.15
N ALA A 299 -2.91 -25.44 -19.86
CA ALA A 299 -3.40 -25.68 -21.22
C ALA A 299 -2.28 -25.98 -22.22
N THR A 300 -1.10 -25.42 -22.01
CA THR A 300 0.09 -25.67 -22.83
C THR A 300 0.88 -26.91 -22.41
N GLY A 301 0.50 -27.55 -21.30
CA GLY A 301 1.16 -28.75 -20.79
C GLY A 301 2.48 -28.49 -20.05
N TRP A 302 2.73 -27.25 -19.63
CA TRP A 302 3.94 -26.86 -18.88
C TRP A 302 3.74 -26.83 -17.37
N ALA A 303 2.50 -26.96 -16.88
CA ALA A 303 2.22 -27.01 -15.46
C ALA A 303 2.77 -28.31 -14.88
N LYS A 304 3.58 -28.21 -13.84
CA LYS A 304 4.05 -29.40 -13.11
C LYS A 304 2.85 -30.08 -12.46
N ASP A 305 2.81 -31.40 -12.56
CA ASP A 305 1.81 -32.24 -11.90
C ASP A 305 2.56 -33.36 -11.19
N LYS A 306 2.29 -33.56 -9.90
CA LYS A 306 3.03 -34.53 -9.11
C LYS A 306 2.91 -35.96 -9.64
N GLN A 307 1.76 -36.34 -10.18
CA GLN A 307 1.45 -37.72 -10.57
C GLN A 307 1.94 -38.05 -11.97
N ILE A 308 1.89 -37.08 -12.89
CA ILE A 308 2.21 -37.29 -14.31
C ILE A 308 3.38 -36.42 -14.81
N THR A 309 4.16 -35.83 -13.90
CA THR A 309 5.28 -34.90 -14.16
C THR A 309 4.82 -33.54 -14.69
N TYR A 310 4.05 -33.54 -15.78
CA TYR A 310 3.44 -32.35 -16.36
C TYR A 310 1.98 -32.61 -16.71
N ALA A 311 1.14 -31.59 -16.51
CA ALA A 311 -0.27 -31.63 -16.85
C ALA A 311 -0.47 -31.96 -18.33
N LYS A 312 -1.52 -32.73 -18.64
CA LYS A 312 -1.91 -32.97 -20.04
C LYS A 312 -2.33 -31.64 -20.69
N PRO A 313 -1.97 -31.34 -21.95
CA PRO A 313 -2.37 -30.07 -22.58
C PRO A 313 -3.89 -29.96 -22.74
N GLY A 314 -4.42 -28.77 -22.50
CA GLY A 314 -5.84 -28.44 -22.60
C GLY A 314 -6.18 -27.82 -23.96
N VAL A 315 -7.28 -28.26 -24.58
CA VAL A 315 -7.58 -27.89 -25.99
C VAL A 315 -8.51 -26.69 -26.16
N LYS A 316 -9.24 -26.31 -25.11
CA LYS A 316 -10.26 -25.24 -25.15
C LYS A 316 -10.35 -24.43 -23.86
N MET A 317 -9.22 -24.23 -23.18
CA MET A 317 -9.15 -23.47 -21.93
C MET A 317 -9.51 -22.00 -22.15
N ILE A 318 -10.48 -21.46 -21.42
CA ILE A 318 -10.94 -20.07 -21.60
C ILE A 318 -10.02 -19.08 -20.88
N GLU A 319 -9.71 -17.94 -21.49
CA GLU A 319 -9.15 -16.78 -20.77
C GLU A 319 -10.23 -16.16 -19.89
N LEU A 320 -9.98 -16.04 -18.59
CA LEU A 320 -10.93 -15.44 -17.65
C LEU A 320 -11.06 -13.94 -17.90
N GLU A 321 -12.27 -13.44 -17.68
CA GLU A 321 -12.59 -12.01 -17.61
C GLU A 321 -12.92 -11.64 -16.16
N TYR A 322 -12.60 -10.42 -15.74
CA TYR A 322 -12.95 -9.97 -14.40
C TYR A 322 -14.42 -9.54 -14.33
N ASP A 323 -15.10 -9.86 -13.23
CA ASP A 323 -16.52 -9.58 -13.03
C ASP A 323 -16.78 -8.92 -11.68
N LYS A 324 -17.35 -7.72 -11.71
CA LYS A 324 -17.67 -6.92 -10.52
C LYS A 324 -18.64 -7.64 -9.57
N SER A 325 -19.63 -8.37 -10.09
CA SER A 325 -20.62 -9.02 -9.22
C SER A 325 -20.00 -10.15 -8.39
N LEU A 326 -18.93 -10.76 -8.90
CA LEU A 326 -18.12 -11.73 -8.16
C LEU A 326 -17.19 -11.04 -7.16
N GLU A 327 -16.62 -9.88 -7.51
CA GLU A 327 -15.87 -9.04 -6.55
C GLU A 327 -16.75 -8.58 -5.38
N ASP A 328 -18.00 -8.14 -5.64
CA ASP A 328 -18.92 -7.71 -4.58
C ASP A 328 -19.21 -8.86 -3.58
N LYS A 329 -19.28 -10.10 -4.07
CA LYS A 329 -19.39 -11.30 -3.21
C LYS A 329 -18.10 -11.52 -2.42
N ALA A 330 -16.94 -11.41 -3.06
CA ALA A 330 -15.65 -11.57 -2.40
C ALA A 330 -15.43 -10.52 -1.31
N ILE A 331 -15.82 -9.26 -1.55
CA ILE A 331 -15.77 -8.18 -0.56
C ILE A 331 -16.66 -8.52 0.64
N THR A 332 -17.86 -9.04 0.38
CA THR A 332 -18.80 -9.43 1.43
C THR A 332 -18.21 -10.51 2.33
N GLU A 333 -17.50 -11.50 1.75
CA GLU A 333 -16.86 -12.57 2.52
C GLU A 333 -15.60 -12.06 3.24
N ALA A 334 -14.70 -11.36 2.54
CA ALA A 334 -13.46 -10.85 3.10
C ALA A 334 -13.70 -9.90 4.30
N ASN A 335 -14.78 -9.10 4.26
CA ASN A 335 -15.16 -8.22 5.36
C ASN A 335 -15.58 -8.95 6.65
N LYS A 336 -15.90 -10.24 6.59
CA LYS A 336 -16.16 -11.06 7.79
C LYS A 336 -14.89 -11.39 8.55
N CYS A 337 -13.71 -11.17 7.95
CA CYS A 337 -12.42 -11.53 8.51
C CYS A 337 -12.37 -12.99 9.04
N PRO A 338 -12.65 -13.99 8.17
CA PRO A 338 -12.64 -15.39 8.58
C PRO A 338 -11.26 -15.82 9.10
N THR A 339 -11.25 -16.64 10.16
CA THR A 339 -10.01 -17.17 10.77
C THR A 339 -9.58 -18.51 10.20
N LYS A 340 -10.33 -19.08 9.25
CA LYS A 340 -10.07 -20.34 8.57
C LYS A 340 -10.49 -20.25 7.11
N ALA A 341 -9.82 -21.01 6.23
CA ALA A 341 -10.23 -21.16 4.83
C ALA A 341 -11.61 -21.84 4.75
N ALA A 342 -12.64 -21.13 4.30
CA ALA A 342 -13.99 -21.66 4.17
C ALA A 342 -14.41 -21.97 2.72
N GLY A 343 -13.57 -21.64 1.72
CA GLY A 343 -13.90 -21.77 0.31
C GLY A 343 -14.13 -23.21 -0.20
N GLY A 344 -14.96 -23.32 -1.23
CA GLY A 344 -15.38 -24.57 -1.89
C GLY A 344 -15.54 -24.41 -3.40
N ALA A 345 -16.50 -25.11 -4.00
CA ALA A 345 -16.82 -24.97 -5.42
C ALA A 345 -17.15 -23.50 -5.76
N GLY A 346 -16.36 -22.88 -6.64
CA GLY A 346 -16.55 -21.49 -7.06
C GLY A 346 -16.03 -20.43 -6.09
N GLU A 347 -15.25 -20.79 -5.07
CA GLU A 347 -14.66 -19.85 -4.10
C GLU A 347 -13.29 -20.32 -3.59
N SER A 348 -12.29 -19.43 -3.59
CA SER A 348 -10.96 -19.69 -3.06
C SER A 348 -10.54 -18.58 -2.10
N VAL A 349 -10.01 -18.94 -0.92
CA VAL A 349 -9.62 -18.02 0.17
C VAL A 349 -8.13 -18.13 0.47
N TRP A 350 -7.45 -17.04 0.84
CA TRP A 350 -6.04 -16.85 1.25
C TRP A 350 -5.06 -16.29 0.20
N ALA A 351 -4.53 -17.10 -0.73
CA ALA A 351 -3.58 -16.62 -1.73
C ALA A 351 -3.50 -17.51 -2.97
N VAL A 352 -3.42 -16.91 -4.16
CA VAL A 352 -3.43 -17.61 -5.45
C VAL A 352 -2.31 -18.63 -5.61
N LYS A 353 -1.11 -18.31 -5.10
CA LYS A 353 0.02 -19.26 -5.14
C LYS A 353 -0.25 -20.49 -4.29
N ASP A 354 -0.83 -20.30 -3.12
CA ASP A 354 -1.19 -21.40 -2.22
C ASP A 354 -2.36 -22.22 -2.76
N TRP A 355 -3.22 -21.61 -3.59
CA TRP A 355 -4.27 -22.32 -4.31
C TRP A 355 -3.74 -23.23 -5.41
N TRP A 356 -2.64 -22.85 -6.06
CA TRP A 356 -2.04 -23.65 -7.13
C TRP A 356 -1.05 -24.70 -6.64
N ALA A 357 -0.36 -24.47 -5.52
CA ALA A 357 0.63 -25.38 -4.94
C ALA A 357 0.16 -26.86 -4.86
N PRO A 358 -1.11 -27.19 -4.54
CA PRO A 358 -1.61 -28.56 -4.53
C PRO A 358 -1.43 -29.33 -5.85
N VAL A 359 -1.39 -28.67 -7.01
CA VAL A 359 -1.12 -29.34 -8.29
C VAL A 359 0.31 -29.87 -8.35
N GLU A 360 1.27 -29.13 -7.80
CA GLU A 360 2.67 -29.54 -7.76
C GLU A 360 2.96 -30.57 -6.65
N GLU A 361 2.19 -30.51 -5.56
CA GLU A 361 2.36 -31.36 -4.38
C GLU A 361 1.61 -32.70 -4.48
N THR A 362 0.39 -32.67 -5.00
CA THR A 362 -0.53 -33.82 -5.06
C THR A 362 -0.86 -34.22 -6.51
N GLY A 363 -1.00 -33.25 -7.41
CA GLY A 363 -1.34 -33.47 -8.83
C GLY A 363 -2.81 -33.78 -9.07
N PHE A 364 -3.33 -33.34 -10.21
CA PHE A 364 -4.62 -33.81 -10.74
C PHE A 364 -4.47 -35.20 -11.39
N GLY A 365 -3.27 -35.51 -11.90
CA GLY A 365 -2.99 -36.77 -12.55
C GLY A 365 -3.73 -36.94 -13.88
N SER A 366 -4.00 -38.19 -14.23
CA SER A 366 -4.62 -38.52 -15.53
C SER A 366 -6.13 -38.44 -15.56
N SER A 367 -6.78 -38.52 -14.40
CA SER A 367 -8.24 -38.46 -14.24
C SER A 367 -8.63 -37.05 -13.86
N LEU A 368 -9.17 -36.30 -14.83
CA LEU A 368 -9.50 -34.88 -14.66
C LEU A 368 -10.96 -34.67 -14.25
N GLU A 369 -11.53 -35.60 -13.50
CA GLU A 369 -12.88 -35.48 -12.94
C GLU A 369 -12.81 -34.80 -11.57
N TYR A 370 -13.71 -33.86 -11.32
CA TYR A 370 -13.86 -33.23 -10.03
C TYR A 370 -14.70 -34.11 -9.12
N THR A 371 -14.05 -34.90 -8.27
CA THR A 371 -14.69 -35.86 -7.37
C THR A 371 -14.91 -35.28 -5.97
N ALA A 372 -15.69 -35.97 -5.12
CA ALA A 372 -15.78 -35.68 -3.68
C ALA A 372 -14.41 -35.62 -2.98
N ASP A 373 -13.45 -36.46 -3.38
CA ASP A 373 -12.09 -36.45 -2.84
C ASP A 373 -11.36 -35.15 -3.22
N THR A 374 -11.46 -34.74 -4.49
CA THR A 374 -10.92 -33.45 -4.94
C THR A 374 -11.57 -32.30 -4.18
N ALA A 375 -12.89 -32.32 -4.03
CA ALA A 375 -13.68 -31.29 -3.34
C ALA A 375 -13.41 -31.19 -1.83
N SER A 376 -12.98 -32.27 -1.18
CA SER A 376 -12.63 -32.30 0.24
C SER A 376 -11.14 -32.03 0.52
N SER A 377 -10.30 -32.07 -0.52
CA SER A 377 -8.86 -31.80 -0.43
C SER A 377 -8.49 -30.34 -0.72
N THR A 378 -7.19 -30.02 -0.66
CA THR A 378 -6.65 -28.71 -1.08
C THR A 378 -6.67 -28.51 -2.59
N LEU A 379 -6.82 -29.58 -3.40
CA LEU A 379 -6.91 -29.48 -4.87
C LEU A 379 -8.16 -28.73 -5.35
N LYS A 380 -9.20 -28.61 -4.51
CA LYS A 380 -10.41 -27.83 -4.83
C LYS A 380 -10.12 -26.39 -5.26
N TYR A 381 -9.11 -25.76 -4.65
CA TYR A 381 -8.73 -24.39 -4.99
C TYR A 381 -8.10 -24.33 -6.38
N ALA A 382 -7.18 -25.25 -6.69
CA ALA A 382 -6.61 -25.37 -8.03
C ALA A 382 -7.67 -25.73 -9.07
N ALA A 383 -8.66 -26.55 -8.73
CA ALA A 383 -9.73 -26.95 -9.63
C ALA A 383 -10.60 -25.75 -10.05
N ASN A 384 -10.91 -24.83 -9.13
CA ASN A 384 -11.58 -23.56 -9.46
C ASN A 384 -10.79 -22.75 -10.50
N ILE A 385 -9.46 -22.69 -10.37
CA ILE A 385 -8.58 -21.99 -11.34
C ILE A 385 -8.54 -22.73 -12.68
N ALA A 386 -8.46 -24.07 -12.64
CA ALA A 386 -8.26 -24.92 -13.82
C ALA A 386 -9.54 -25.23 -14.59
N TYR A 387 -10.73 -24.93 -14.05
CA TYR A 387 -11.98 -25.35 -14.66
C TYR A 387 -12.22 -24.65 -16.01
N GLU A 388 -12.26 -25.42 -17.10
CA GLU A 388 -12.26 -24.86 -18.45
C GLU A 388 -13.51 -24.05 -18.78
N ALA A 389 -14.66 -24.41 -18.17
CA ALA A 389 -15.93 -23.75 -18.41
C ALA A 389 -16.09 -22.44 -17.62
N THR A 390 -15.29 -22.21 -16.57
CA THR A 390 -15.25 -20.92 -15.89
C THR A 390 -14.82 -19.83 -16.87
N THR A 391 -15.61 -18.76 -16.93
CA THR A 391 -15.37 -17.61 -17.82
C THR A 391 -15.01 -16.35 -17.06
N LYS A 392 -15.38 -16.27 -15.78
CA LYS A 392 -15.32 -15.06 -14.98
C LYS A 392 -14.72 -15.29 -13.60
N ILE A 393 -14.03 -14.27 -13.10
CA ILE A 393 -13.47 -14.21 -11.75
C ILE A 393 -13.73 -12.84 -11.13
N GLY A 394 -13.89 -12.77 -9.81
CA GLY A 394 -13.82 -11.51 -9.07
C GLY A 394 -13.27 -11.75 -7.68
N CYS A 395 -12.37 -10.88 -7.22
CA CYS A 395 -11.61 -11.10 -6.00
C CYS A 395 -11.65 -9.89 -5.07
N ALA A 396 -11.31 -10.10 -3.80
CA ALA A 396 -11.15 -9.06 -2.81
C ALA A 396 -9.96 -9.35 -1.90
N VAL A 397 -9.40 -8.30 -1.31
CA VAL A 397 -8.38 -8.40 -0.26
C VAL A 397 -8.78 -7.53 0.93
N LYS A 398 -8.64 -8.07 2.14
CA LYS A 398 -8.89 -7.33 3.39
C LYS A 398 -7.83 -7.65 4.42
N ASN A 399 -7.20 -6.59 4.95
CA ASN A 399 -6.41 -6.70 6.16
C ASN A 399 -7.34 -6.73 7.38
N CYS A 400 -7.12 -7.69 8.27
CA CYS A 400 -7.90 -7.89 9.48
C CYS A 400 -6.98 -7.77 10.71
N PRO A 401 -6.61 -6.53 11.13
CA PRO A 401 -5.63 -6.30 12.20
C PRO A 401 -5.96 -6.98 13.53
N PRO A 402 -7.21 -7.00 14.02
CA PRO A 402 -7.54 -7.68 15.28
C PRO A 402 -7.22 -9.19 15.27
N GLN A 403 -7.30 -9.82 14.09
CA GLN A 403 -7.02 -11.23 13.87
C GLN A 403 -5.57 -11.49 13.41
N GLY A 404 -4.84 -10.44 13.00
CA GLY A 404 -3.48 -10.55 12.49
C GLY A 404 -3.37 -11.28 11.14
N VAL A 405 -4.43 -11.28 10.33
CA VAL A 405 -4.47 -11.98 9.02
C VAL A 405 -4.82 -11.04 7.88
N THR A 406 -4.36 -11.39 6.68
CA THR A 406 -4.83 -10.81 5.41
C THR A 406 -5.63 -11.86 4.68
N VAL A 407 -6.88 -11.53 4.34
CA VAL A 407 -7.81 -12.41 3.64
C VAL A 407 -7.84 -12.00 2.18
N VAL A 408 -7.49 -12.90 1.27
CA VAL A 408 -7.80 -12.77 -0.17
C VAL A 408 -8.91 -13.74 -0.48
N ASP A 409 -9.98 -13.29 -1.12
CA ASP A 409 -11.09 -14.13 -1.54
C ASP A 409 -11.32 -13.97 -3.04
N CYS A 410 -11.57 -15.07 -3.75
CA CYS A 410 -11.89 -15.05 -5.18
C CYS A 410 -13.08 -15.97 -5.48
N HIS A 411 -14.07 -15.44 -6.19
CA HIS A 411 -15.21 -16.20 -6.72
C HIS A 411 -15.10 -16.42 -8.22
N TYR A 412 -15.67 -17.54 -8.68
CA TYR A 412 -15.59 -18.01 -10.07
C TYR A 412 -16.97 -18.28 -10.65
N SER A 413 -17.17 -18.01 -11.94
CA SER A 413 -18.42 -18.30 -12.63
C SER A 413 -18.24 -18.80 -14.08
N PRO A 414 -18.93 -19.88 -14.47
CA PRO A 414 -19.62 -20.85 -13.59
C PRO A 414 -18.64 -21.53 -12.61
N ALA A 415 -19.17 -22.00 -11.48
CA ALA A 415 -18.44 -22.81 -10.52
C ALA A 415 -18.35 -24.27 -11.01
N ILE A 416 -17.26 -24.96 -10.67
CA ILE A 416 -17.11 -26.40 -10.94
C ILE A 416 -18.00 -27.21 -10.00
N ALA A 417 -18.63 -28.27 -10.50
CA ALA A 417 -19.47 -29.17 -9.71
C ALA A 417 -18.89 -30.59 -9.68
N GLU A 418 -19.29 -31.39 -8.69
CA GLU A 418 -18.90 -32.80 -8.62
C GLU A 418 -19.36 -33.56 -9.87
N GLY A 419 -18.47 -34.36 -10.45
CA GLY A 419 -18.66 -35.06 -11.72
C GLY A 419 -18.26 -34.26 -12.96
N ASP A 420 -17.96 -32.96 -12.82
CA ASP A 420 -17.45 -32.17 -13.94
C ASP A 420 -16.04 -32.63 -14.33
N THR A 421 -15.75 -32.58 -15.63
CA THR A 421 -14.37 -32.63 -16.10
C THR A 421 -13.72 -31.27 -15.90
N ILE A 422 -12.63 -31.20 -15.14
CA ILE A 422 -11.87 -29.97 -14.86
C ILE A 422 -11.47 -29.31 -16.18
N TYR A 423 -10.87 -30.07 -17.10
CA TYR A 423 -10.58 -29.57 -18.45
C TYR A 423 -10.41 -30.69 -19.48
N THR A 424 -10.72 -30.38 -20.73
CA THR A 424 -10.61 -31.31 -21.86
C THR A 424 -9.18 -31.33 -22.38
N THR A 425 -8.60 -32.53 -22.52
CA THR A 425 -7.21 -32.72 -22.96
C THR A 425 -7.06 -33.01 -24.45
N GLY A 426 -5.86 -32.78 -24.98
CA GLY A 426 -5.48 -33.18 -26.33
C GLY A 426 -4.07 -32.72 -26.71
N ASN A 427 -3.69 -32.94 -27.97
CA ASN A 427 -2.30 -32.79 -28.40
C ASN A 427 -1.87 -31.35 -28.70
N LYS A 428 -2.82 -30.41 -28.86
CA LYS A 428 -2.50 -29.03 -29.23
C LYS A 428 -3.40 -28.04 -28.46
N PRO A 429 -2.81 -27.07 -27.74
CA PRO A 429 -3.58 -26.00 -27.11
C PRO A 429 -4.41 -25.23 -28.16
N CYS A 430 -5.55 -24.72 -27.74
CA CYS A 430 -6.50 -24.00 -28.59
C CYS A 430 -7.11 -24.79 -29.78
N SER A 431 -6.81 -26.08 -29.95
CA SER A 431 -7.30 -26.85 -31.09
C SER A 431 -8.83 -26.96 -31.13
N LYS A 432 -9.50 -26.72 -30.01
CA LYS A 432 -10.96 -26.70 -29.87
C LYS A 432 -11.51 -25.35 -29.41
N CYS A 433 -10.78 -24.23 -29.54
CA CYS A 433 -11.37 -22.92 -29.21
C CYS A 433 -12.59 -22.59 -30.07
N ARG A 434 -12.66 -23.09 -31.31
CA ARG A 434 -13.84 -22.91 -32.18
C ARG A 434 -15.13 -23.49 -31.60
N ASP A 435 -15.01 -24.45 -30.67
CA ASP A 435 -16.15 -25.07 -30.00
C ASP A 435 -16.61 -24.25 -28.78
N VAL A 436 -15.87 -23.20 -28.41
CA VAL A 436 -16.17 -22.33 -27.27
C VAL A 436 -17.03 -21.15 -27.71
N GLN A 437 -18.23 -21.06 -27.16
CA GLN A 437 -19.17 -19.99 -27.48
C GLN A 437 -18.58 -18.61 -27.14
N GLY A 438 -18.49 -17.74 -28.15
CA GLY A 438 -18.01 -16.37 -28.00
C GLY A 438 -16.49 -16.21 -27.83
N LYS A 439 -15.72 -17.29 -27.70
CA LYS A 439 -14.26 -17.26 -27.54
C LYS A 439 -13.57 -18.19 -28.53
N THR A 440 -13.73 -17.90 -29.81
CA THR A 440 -13.37 -18.82 -30.90
C THR A 440 -11.92 -18.71 -31.39
N ALA A 441 -11.18 -17.69 -30.92
CA ALA A 441 -9.78 -17.48 -31.27
C ALA A 441 -8.83 -17.99 -30.17
N CYS A 442 -7.56 -18.18 -30.53
CA CYS A 442 -6.50 -18.45 -29.57
C CYS A 442 -5.79 -17.14 -29.23
N SER A 443 -5.49 -16.91 -27.95
CA SER A 443 -4.76 -15.72 -27.49
C SER A 443 -3.40 -15.59 -28.20
N THR A 444 -2.89 -14.36 -28.33
CA THR A 444 -1.59 -14.07 -28.96
C THR A 444 -0.44 -14.86 -28.37
N LEU A 445 -0.47 -15.10 -27.04
CA LEU A 445 0.53 -15.90 -26.32
C LEU A 445 0.26 -17.42 -26.38
N GLY A 446 -0.85 -17.85 -26.98
CA GLY A 446 -1.29 -19.23 -27.03
C GLY A 446 -1.91 -19.75 -25.73
N GLY A 447 -2.45 -20.97 -25.78
CA GLY A 447 -2.95 -21.69 -24.60
C GLY A 447 -4.37 -21.36 -24.15
N LEU A 448 -4.86 -20.15 -24.42
CA LEU A 448 -6.19 -19.71 -23.99
C LEU A 448 -7.10 -19.33 -25.17
N CYS A 449 -8.39 -19.62 -25.02
CA CYS A 449 -9.46 -19.24 -25.92
C CYS A 449 -10.00 -17.86 -25.58
N VAL A 450 -10.06 -16.99 -26.58
CA VAL A 450 -10.38 -15.57 -26.46
C VAL A 450 -11.39 -15.14 -27.52
N LYS A 451 -12.00 -13.98 -27.31
CA LYS A 451 -12.84 -13.34 -28.34
C LYS A 451 -11.98 -13.07 -29.60
N PRO A 452 -12.50 -13.34 -30.81
CA PRO A 452 -11.76 -13.20 -32.05
C PRO A 452 -11.39 -11.76 -32.41
#